data_AF-A0A4Q6CAB1-F1
#
_entry.id   AF-A0A4Q6CAB1-F1
#
_cell.length_a   1.000
_cell.length_b   1.000
_cell.length_c   1.000
_cell.angle_alpha   90.00
_cell.angle_beta   90.00
_cell.angle_gamma   90.00
#
_symmetry.space_group_name_H-M   'P 1'
#
loop_
_entity.id
_entity.type
_entity.pdbx_description
1 polymer ?
#
loop_
_entity_poly.entity_id
_entity_poly.type
_entity_poly.pdbx_seq_one_letter_code
_entity_poly.pdbx_strand_id
1 'polypeptide(L)'
;MSNTLGQIGKAVLLILTLTAVSCQSKQSEVATATAGDVPIPTQAGGSVQEYGDAGSAMDSKEHEQNGENPTGPASAAAKALLPSLKKGMTYADFRKAVVDAGWEPVVNPECRANVVGGDHESFCSGDSNDIGCRICDVLPELDASSGDGYSLVRFRHPKDGELLEATGYGMIEDWNVGGEESRLQVTGWEFQAPPPK
;
A
#
# COMPACT_ATOMS: atom_id res chain seq x y z
N MET A 1 58.64 -14.16 40.46
CA MET A 1 59.58 -13.10 40.07
C MET A 1 59.43 -12.89 38.57
N SER A 2 59.09 -11.65 38.16
CA SER A 2 59.25 -11.01 36.83
C SER A 2 58.50 -11.62 35.63
N ASN A 3 57.37 -11.05 35.18
CA ASN A 3 57.20 -9.89 34.27
C ASN A 3 57.85 -10.05 32.88
N THR A 4 57.06 -9.95 31.80
CA THR A 4 57.33 -9.04 30.66
C THR A 4 56.03 -8.72 29.91
N LEU A 5 55.91 -7.43 29.63
CA LEU A 5 54.80 -6.64 29.09
C LEU A 5 55.25 -6.10 27.72
N GLY A 6 54.35 -5.96 26.74
CA GLY A 6 54.58 -5.22 25.47
C GLY A 6 53.85 -5.86 24.29
N GLN A 7 53.20 -5.18 23.35
CA GLN A 7 53.13 -3.77 22.94
C GLN A 7 51.71 -3.49 22.41
N ILE A 8 51.02 -2.45 22.90
CA ILE A 8 50.76 -1.16 22.23
C ILE A 8 50.77 -1.20 20.68
N GLY A 9 49.58 -1.27 20.06
CA GLY A 9 49.33 -0.96 18.65
C GLY A 9 48.32 0.18 18.54
N LYS A 10 48.72 1.27 17.89
CA LYS A 10 48.07 2.58 17.89
C LYS A 10 46.84 2.66 16.99
N ALA A 11 45.94 3.55 17.42
CA ALA A 11 44.80 4.14 16.75
C ALA A 11 44.97 4.42 15.24
N VAL A 12 43.88 4.16 14.48
CA VAL A 12 43.54 4.90 13.26
C VAL A 12 42.12 5.43 13.45
N LEU A 13 42.06 6.69 13.87
CA LEU A 13 40.84 7.49 13.96
C LEU A 13 40.56 8.04 12.55
N LEU A 14 39.64 7.42 11.82
CA LEU A 14 39.16 7.95 10.54
C LEU A 14 38.12 9.04 10.84
N ILE A 15 38.54 10.29 10.78
CA ILE A 15 37.66 11.46 10.84
C ILE A 15 37.04 11.63 9.45
N LEU A 16 35.81 11.15 9.25
CA LEU A 16 34.99 11.54 8.11
C LEU A 16 34.41 12.94 8.39
N THR A 17 34.94 13.94 7.71
CA THR A 17 34.35 15.29 7.66
C THR A 17 33.11 15.26 6.76
N LEU A 18 31.92 15.34 7.35
CA LEU A 18 30.68 15.63 6.62
C LEU A 18 30.64 17.13 6.28
N THR A 19 30.79 17.45 5.00
CA THR A 19 30.53 18.79 4.46
C THR A 19 29.03 18.99 4.36
N ALA A 20 28.48 19.90 5.17
CA ALA A 20 27.08 20.32 5.07
C ALA A 20 26.85 21.10 3.77
N VAL A 21 25.99 20.58 2.90
CA VAL A 21 25.49 21.28 1.72
C VAL A 21 24.32 22.16 2.16
N SER A 22 24.54 23.48 2.22
CA SER A 22 23.49 24.48 2.37
C SER A 22 22.63 24.51 1.11
N CYS A 23 21.36 24.11 1.23
CA CYS A 23 20.35 24.31 0.20
C CYS A 23 19.70 25.68 0.39
N GLN A 24 20.02 26.63 -0.48
CA GLN A 24 19.40 27.96 -0.53
C GLN A 24 18.00 27.85 -1.11
N SER A 25 16.99 28.22 -0.33
CA SER A 25 15.61 28.37 -0.76
C SER A 25 15.47 29.59 -1.68
N LYS A 26 15.29 29.36 -2.99
CA LYS A 26 14.80 30.38 -3.91
C LYS A 26 13.29 30.50 -3.75
N GLN A 27 12.83 31.64 -3.26
CA GLN A 27 11.44 32.05 -3.30
C GLN A 27 11.03 32.24 -4.76
N SER A 28 9.97 31.53 -5.20
CA SER A 28 9.32 31.80 -6.49
C SER A 28 8.18 32.79 -6.27
N GLU A 29 8.19 33.84 -7.06
CA GLU A 29 7.17 34.88 -7.15
C GLU A 29 5.87 34.28 -7.70
N VAL A 30 4.76 34.50 -6.98
CA VAL A 30 3.42 34.12 -7.41
C VAL A 30 2.89 35.18 -8.35
N ALA A 31 2.76 34.83 -9.63
CA ALA A 31 2.11 35.65 -10.65
C ALA A 31 0.60 35.66 -10.43
N THR A 32 0.03 36.86 -10.42
CA THR A 32 -1.39 37.20 -10.34
C THR A 32 -2.14 36.65 -11.56
N ALA A 33 -3.03 35.69 -11.36
CA ALA A 33 -4.01 35.27 -12.36
C ALA A 33 -5.30 36.08 -12.18
N THR A 34 -5.61 36.88 -13.20
CA THR A 34 -6.83 37.66 -13.35
C THR A 34 -8.04 36.75 -13.51
N ALA A 35 -9.02 36.87 -12.62
CA ALA A 35 -10.33 36.24 -12.76
C ALA A 35 -11.07 36.86 -13.95
N GLY A 36 -11.31 36.06 -14.98
CA GLY A 36 -12.21 36.40 -16.08
C GLY A 36 -13.57 35.76 -15.84
N ASP A 37 -14.59 36.60 -15.75
CA ASP A 37 -16.01 36.27 -15.67
C ASP A 37 -16.44 35.24 -16.74
N VAL A 38 -17.02 34.11 -16.29
CA VAL A 38 -17.75 33.19 -17.15
C VAL A 38 -19.25 33.36 -16.88
N PRO A 39 -20.07 33.69 -17.89
CA PRO A 39 -21.52 33.82 -17.72
C PRO A 39 -22.18 32.44 -17.53
N ILE A 40 -23.00 32.35 -16.47
CA ILE A 40 -23.85 31.20 -16.13
C ILE A 40 -25.06 31.16 -17.09
N PRO A 41 -25.34 30.03 -17.78
CA PRO A 41 -26.62 29.85 -18.46
C PRO A 41 -27.74 29.54 -17.45
N THR A 42 -28.76 30.39 -17.48
CA THR A 42 -30.06 30.24 -16.81
C THR A 42 -30.74 28.93 -17.21
N GLN A 43 -30.99 28.04 -16.24
CA GLN A 43 -31.95 26.95 -16.38
C GLN A 43 -33.24 27.29 -15.63
N ALA A 44 -34.33 27.28 -16.37
CA ALA A 44 -35.69 27.35 -15.88
C ALA A 44 -36.23 25.93 -15.65
N GLY A 45 -36.70 25.67 -14.44
CA GLY A 45 -37.42 24.49 -13.99
C GLY A 45 -37.63 24.67 -12.49
N GLY A 46 -38.81 24.61 -11.89
CA GLY A 46 -39.97 23.81 -12.22
C GLY A 46 -40.37 23.12 -10.92
N SER A 47 -41.43 23.64 -10.29
CA SER A 47 -42.21 23.07 -9.17
C SER A 47 -41.49 22.62 -7.89
N VAL A 48 -41.75 23.37 -6.82
CA VAL A 48 -41.56 23.00 -5.42
C VAL A 48 -42.56 21.89 -5.07
N GLN A 49 -42.08 20.74 -4.60
CA GLN A 49 -42.90 19.82 -3.80
C GLN A 49 -42.32 19.73 -2.39
N GLU A 50 -43.17 20.17 -1.48
CA GLU A 50 -43.15 20.00 -0.04
C GLU A 50 -43.15 18.50 0.32
N TYR A 51 -42.19 18.06 1.12
CA TYR A 51 -42.24 16.79 1.84
C TYR A 51 -41.89 17.05 3.29
N GLY A 52 -42.82 16.66 4.15
CA GLY A 52 -42.86 17.00 5.56
C GLY A 52 -41.94 16.19 6.46
N ASP A 53 -41.78 16.80 7.63
CA ASP A 53 -41.46 16.28 8.95
C ASP A 53 -41.92 14.84 9.24
N ALA A 54 -41.01 14.02 9.77
CA ALA A 54 -41.19 13.25 11.01
C ALA A 54 -39.96 12.36 11.25
N GLY A 55 -39.37 12.48 12.44
CA GLY A 55 -38.10 11.88 12.81
C GLY A 55 -38.14 10.37 13.10
N SER A 56 -36.96 9.81 13.35
CA SER A 56 -36.74 8.74 14.32
C SER A 56 -35.24 8.56 14.54
N ALA A 57 -34.83 8.76 15.78
CA ALA A 57 -33.54 8.31 16.30
C ALA A 57 -33.49 6.78 16.24
N MET A 58 -32.43 6.24 15.63
CA MET A 58 -31.94 4.89 15.85
C MET A 58 -30.44 5.06 16.12
N ASP A 59 -30.05 5.10 17.39
CA ASP A 59 -29.51 3.94 18.12
C ASP A 59 -28.45 3.21 17.27
N SER A 60 -27.28 3.84 17.14
CA SER A 60 -26.07 3.21 16.62
C SER A 60 -25.54 2.23 17.67
N LYS A 61 -26.20 1.08 17.77
CA LYS A 61 -25.67 -0.11 18.39
C LYS A 61 -24.61 -0.71 17.47
N GLU A 62 -23.49 -1.08 18.07
CA GLU A 62 -22.33 -1.71 17.47
C GLU A 62 -22.69 -2.76 16.41
N HIS A 63 -22.17 -2.56 15.20
CA HIS A 63 -21.85 -3.67 14.31
C HIS A 63 -20.35 -3.92 14.41
N GLU A 64 -19.99 -4.61 15.50
CA GLU A 64 -18.81 -5.46 15.54
C GLU A 64 -19.11 -6.66 14.64
N GLN A 65 -18.98 -6.46 13.32
CA GLN A 65 -19.06 -7.53 12.35
C GLN A 65 -17.68 -8.16 12.22
N ASN A 66 -17.55 -9.26 12.94
CA ASN A 66 -16.62 -10.36 12.72
C ASN A 66 -16.07 -10.37 11.29
N GLY A 67 -14.74 -10.33 11.17
CA GLY A 67 -14.06 -10.68 9.94
C GLY A 67 -14.46 -12.10 9.55
N GLU A 68 -15.31 -12.21 8.54
CA GLU A 68 -15.73 -13.50 8.01
C GLU A 68 -14.51 -14.16 7.36
N ASN A 69 -14.05 -15.22 8.02
CA ASN A 69 -12.96 -16.10 7.61
C ASN A 69 -13.36 -16.83 6.29
N PRO A 70 -12.43 -17.13 5.37
CA PRO A 70 -12.75 -17.46 3.98
C PRO A 70 -13.38 -18.86 3.81
N THR A 71 -14.18 -18.97 2.75
CA THR A 71 -15.00 -20.15 2.41
C THR A 71 -14.14 -21.25 1.76
N GLY A 72 -13.47 -22.05 2.59
CA GLY A 72 -12.72 -23.25 2.20
C GLY A 72 -11.90 -23.80 3.37
N PRO A 73 -11.60 -25.12 3.45
CA PRO A 73 -10.73 -25.62 4.51
C PRO A 73 -9.29 -25.15 4.27
N ALA A 74 -8.87 -24.14 5.04
CA ALA A 74 -7.51 -23.61 5.03
C ALA A 74 -6.45 -24.72 5.16
N SER A 75 -5.42 -24.68 4.31
CA SER A 75 -4.28 -25.61 4.37
C SER A 75 -3.52 -25.53 5.69
N ALA A 76 -2.57 -26.44 5.89
CA ALA A 76 -1.64 -26.36 7.02
C ALA A 76 -0.77 -25.08 6.96
N ALA A 77 -0.41 -24.61 5.77
CA ALA A 77 0.36 -23.38 5.59
C ALA A 77 -0.46 -22.14 5.98
N ALA A 78 -1.71 -22.07 5.52
CA ALA A 78 -2.65 -21.01 5.92
C ALA A 78 -2.84 -20.96 7.44
N LYS A 79 -3.05 -22.12 8.08
CA LYS A 79 -3.18 -22.22 9.55
C LYS A 79 -1.94 -21.76 10.30
N ALA A 80 -0.74 -21.99 9.76
CA ALA A 80 0.50 -21.54 10.35
C ALA A 80 0.71 -20.02 10.21
N LEU A 81 0.22 -19.42 9.13
CA LEU A 81 0.34 -17.99 8.86
C LEU A 81 -0.68 -17.15 9.66
N LEU A 82 -1.92 -17.64 9.79
CA LEU A 82 -3.05 -16.90 10.39
C LEU A 82 -2.74 -16.17 11.72
N PRO A 83 -2.03 -16.76 12.70
CA PRO A 83 -1.73 -16.08 13.96
C PRO A 83 -0.88 -14.80 13.84
N SER A 84 -0.15 -14.65 12.73
CA SER A 84 0.69 -13.47 12.45
C SER A 84 -0.05 -12.36 11.71
N LEU A 85 -1.26 -12.62 11.19
CA LEU A 85 -2.02 -11.66 10.40
C LEU A 85 -3.05 -10.94 11.27
N LYS A 86 -3.20 -9.62 11.05
CA LYS A 86 -4.17 -8.79 11.75
C LYS A 86 -4.78 -7.80 10.77
N LYS A 87 -6.10 -7.66 10.78
CA LYS A 87 -6.78 -6.59 10.05
C LYS A 87 -6.31 -5.23 10.57
N GLY A 88 -6.04 -4.29 9.68
CA GLY A 88 -5.50 -2.96 9.99
C GLY A 88 -3.98 -2.93 10.20
N MET A 89 -3.27 -4.05 10.12
CA MET A 89 -1.80 -4.00 10.12
C MET A 89 -1.29 -3.32 8.84
N THR A 90 -0.10 -2.73 8.91
CA THR A 90 0.51 -2.14 7.72
C THR A 90 0.77 -3.20 6.67
N TYR A 91 0.72 -2.82 5.40
CA TYR A 91 1.06 -3.74 4.32
C TYR A 91 2.52 -4.21 4.42
N ALA A 92 3.47 -3.36 4.84
CA ALA A 92 4.86 -3.75 5.02
C ALA A 92 5.02 -4.89 6.05
N ASP A 93 4.34 -4.78 7.19
CA ASP A 93 4.35 -5.81 8.24
C ASP A 93 3.65 -7.09 7.76
N PHE A 94 2.54 -6.95 7.02
CA PHE A 94 1.82 -8.08 6.43
C PHE A 94 2.71 -8.85 5.46
N ARG A 95 3.31 -8.14 4.49
CA ARG A 95 4.19 -8.70 3.48
C ARG A 95 5.35 -9.44 4.14
N LYS A 96 5.95 -8.85 5.18
CA LYS A 96 7.02 -9.50 5.94
C LYS A 96 6.55 -10.81 6.56
N ALA A 97 5.40 -10.83 7.24
CA ALA A 97 4.86 -12.03 7.86
C ALA A 97 4.57 -13.15 6.84
N VAL A 98 4.03 -12.79 5.68
CA VAL A 98 3.71 -13.72 4.58
C VAL A 98 4.98 -14.33 3.98
N VAL A 99 5.97 -13.51 3.63
CA VAL A 99 7.25 -13.97 3.06
C VAL A 99 8.07 -14.77 4.08
N ASP A 100 8.10 -14.35 5.35
CA ASP A 100 8.79 -15.08 6.42
C ASP A 100 8.14 -16.47 6.66
N ALA A 101 6.85 -16.63 6.37
CA ALA A 101 6.14 -17.90 6.41
C ALA A 101 6.35 -18.77 5.15
N GLY A 102 7.18 -18.32 4.20
CA GLY A 102 7.55 -19.08 3.00
C GLY A 102 6.55 -19.01 1.85
N TRP A 103 5.64 -18.03 1.86
CA TRP A 103 4.78 -17.72 0.71
C TRP A 103 5.54 -16.85 -0.30
N GLU A 104 5.30 -17.08 -1.59
CA GLU A 104 6.02 -16.42 -2.68
C GLU A 104 5.12 -15.43 -3.42
N PRO A 105 5.61 -14.24 -3.81
CA PRO A 105 4.87 -13.30 -4.64
C PRO A 105 4.41 -13.93 -5.97
N VAL A 106 3.18 -13.63 -6.40
CA VAL A 106 2.67 -14.03 -7.71
C VAL A 106 2.76 -12.84 -8.67
N VAL A 107 3.68 -12.94 -9.64
CA VAL A 107 3.83 -11.93 -10.71
C VAL A 107 2.60 -11.89 -11.60
N ASN A 108 1.94 -10.73 -11.67
CA ASN A 108 0.90 -10.46 -12.66
C ASN A 108 1.47 -9.62 -13.83
N PRO A 109 1.54 -10.16 -15.07
CA PRO A 109 2.00 -9.40 -16.23
C PRO A 109 1.09 -8.20 -16.58
N GLU A 110 -0.18 -8.24 -16.17
CA GLU A 110 -1.15 -7.16 -16.39
C GLU A 110 -1.15 -6.10 -15.28
N CYS A 111 -0.26 -6.20 -14.28
CA CYS A 111 -0.23 -5.27 -13.14
C CYS A 111 -0.17 -3.81 -13.59
N ARG A 112 0.67 -3.47 -14.57
CA ARG A 112 0.82 -2.08 -15.01
C ARG A 112 -0.46 -1.54 -15.66
N ALA A 113 -1.15 -2.37 -16.44
CA ALA A 113 -2.45 -2.02 -16.99
C ALA A 113 -3.53 -1.86 -15.89
N ASN A 114 -3.45 -2.67 -14.83
CA ASN A 114 -4.37 -2.61 -13.69
C ASN A 114 -4.10 -1.44 -12.74
N VAL A 115 -2.88 -0.89 -12.72
CA VAL A 115 -2.47 0.23 -11.84
C VAL A 115 -2.58 1.57 -12.56
N VAL A 116 -2.06 1.66 -13.79
CA VAL A 116 -1.98 2.93 -14.56
C VAL A 116 -3.16 3.07 -15.53
N GLY A 117 -3.73 1.95 -15.98
CA GLY A 117 -4.80 1.90 -16.97
C GLY A 117 -4.34 1.37 -18.35
N GLY A 118 -5.26 1.31 -19.30
CA GLY A 118 -5.01 0.74 -20.63
C GLY A 118 -3.90 1.43 -21.42
N ASP A 119 -3.72 2.75 -21.24
CA ASP A 119 -2.71 3.56 -21.95
C ASP A 119 -1.35 3.65 -21.21
N HIS A 120 -1.08 2.69 -20.31
CA HIS A 120 0.10 2.72 -19.45
C HIS A 120 1.43 2.81 -20.21
N GLU A 121 1.55 2.22 -21.40
CA GLU A 121 2.78 2.30 -22.20
C GLU A 121 3.13 3.75 -22.56
N SER A 122 2.12 4.51 -23.01
CA SER A 122 2.30 5.91 -23.38
C SER A 122 2.58 6.76 -22.16
N PHE A 123 1.82 6.57 -21.07
CA PHE A 123 1.98 7.31 -19.82
C PHE A 123 3.37 7.08 -19.20
N CYS A 124 3.77 5.82 -19.03
CA CYS A 124 5.03 5.46 -18.38
C CYS A 124 6.27 5.74 -19.24
N SER A 125 6.12 5.93 -20.54
CA SER A 125 7.21 6.41 -21.39
C SER A 125 7.53 7.90 -21.18
N GLY A 126 6.54 8.70 -20.74
CA GLY A 126 6.68 10.13 -20.50
C GLY A 126 7.22 10.47 -19.12
N ASP A 127 6.87 9.68 -18.10
CA ASP A 127 7.40 9.78 -16.74
C ASP A 127 7.63 8.39 -16.14
N SER A 128 8.83 7.86 -16.34
CA SER A 128 9.20 6.53 -15.82
C SER A 128 9.42 6.49 -14.30
N ASN A 129 9.46 7.65 -13.63
CA ASN A 129 9.72 7.72 -12.19
C ASN A 129 8.43 7.73 -11.35
N ASP A 130 7.28 7.93 -11.99
CA ASP A 130 5.98 7.82 -11.35
C ASP A 130 5.83 6.46 -10.66
N ILE A 131 5.25 6.46 -9.46
CA ILE A 131 5.11 5.25 -8.65
C ILE A 131 4.28 4.20 -9.37
N GLY A 132 3.19 4.59 -10.06
CA GLY A 132 2.32 3.67 -10.80
C GLY A 132 3.05 2.91 -11.91
N CYS A 133 4.09 3.52 -12.50
CA CYS A 133 4.86 2.91 -13.59
C CYS A 133 5.88 1.87 -13.14
N ARG A 134 6.40 2.00 -11.91
CA ARG A 134 7.47 1.16 -11.35
C ARG A 134 7.00 0.23 -10.23
N ILE A 135 5.82 0.46 -9.64
CA ILE A 135 5.37 -0.28 -8.46
C ILE A 135 5.27 -1.78 -8.73
N CYS A 136 4.83 -2.18 -9.93
CA CYS A 136 4.74 -3.58 -10.33
C CYS A 136 6.11 -4.29 -10.43
N ASP A 137 7.20 -3.54 -10.63
CA ASP A 137 8.55 -4.12 -10.67
C ASP A 137 9.12 -4.33 -9.26
N VAL A 138 8.66 -3.55 -8.27
CA VAL A 138 9.11 -3.63 -6.87
C VAL A 138 8.19 -4.47 -5.97
N LEU A 139 6.91 -4.55 -6.31
CA LEU A 139 5.89 -5.39 -5.69
C LEU A 139 5.41 -6.43 -6.71
N PRO A 140 6.18 -7.51 -6.93
CA PRO A 140 5.78 -8.57 -7.85
C PRO A 140 4.44 -9.21 -7.47
N GLU A 141 4.04 -9.18 -6.20
CA GLU A 141 2.72 -9.66 -5.74
C GLU A 141 1.56 -8.72 -6.08
N LEU A 142 1.82 -7.49 -6.52
CA LEU A 142 0.77 -6.50 -6.78
C LEU A 142 -0.03 -6.91 -8.02
N ASP A 143 -1.33 -7.03 -7.84
CA ASP A 143 -2.24 -7.43 -8.91
C ASP A 143 -2.95 -6.22 -9.52
N ALA A 144 -3.44 -5.32 -8.66
CA ALA A 144 -4.11 -4.09 -9.02
C ALA A 144 -3.97 -3.06 -7.89
N SER A 145 -3.96 -1.79 -8.26
CA SER A 145 -4.05 -0.67 -7.32
C SER A 145 -4.80 0.47 -7.99
N SER A 146 -5.88 0.96 -7.38
CA SER A 146 -6.71 2.02 -7.93
C SER A 146 -6.42 3.36 -7.27
N GLY A 147 -6.72 4.45 -7.99
CA GLY A 147 -6.48 5.82 -7.52
C GLY A 147 -7.32 6.25 -6.30
N ASP A 148 -8.30 5.45 -5.89
CA ASP A 148 -9.04 5.63 -4.63
C ASP A 148 -8.32 5.02 -3.41
N GLY A 149 -7.22 4.30 -3.64
CA GLY A 149 -6.37 3.70 -2.60
C GLY A 149 -6.58 2.21 -2.38
N TYR A 150 -7.51 1.55 -3.08
CA TYR A 150 -7.66 0.09 -2.99
C TYR A 150 -6.48 -0.61 -3.68
N SER A 151 -5.98 -1.68 -3.07
CA SER A 151 -4.92 -2.53 -3.64
C SER A 151 -5.21 -4.01 -3.42
N LEU A 152 -4.92 -4.83 -4.43
CA LEU A 152 -5.02 -6.29 -4.39
C LEU A 152 -3.64 -6.89 -4.58
N VAL A 153 -3.25 -7.81 -3.71
CA VAL A 153 -1.97 -8.54 -3.78
C VAL A 153 -2.18 -10.05 -3.72
N ARG A 154 -1.26 -10.80 -4.33
CA ARG A 154 -1.32 -12.26 -4.45
C ARG A 154 -0.01 -12.94 -4.07
N PHE A 155 -0.12 -13.96 -3.23
CA PHE A 155 0.99 -14.84 -2.87
C PHE A 155 0.59 -16.30 -3.08
N ARG A 156 1.56 -17.16 -3.39
CA ARG A 156 1.35 -18.59 -3.55
C ARG A 156 2.26 -19.36 -2.62
N HIS A 157 1.70 -20.38 -1.96
CA HIS A 157 2.52 -21.28 -1.19
C HIS A 157 3.11 -22.36 -2.13
N PRO A 158 4.45 -22.57 -2.14
CA PRO A 158 5.11 -23.35 -3.19
C PRO A 158 4.86 -24.87 -3.10
N LYS A 159 4.46 -25.39 -1.94
CA LYS A 159 4.31 -26.84 -1.73
C LYS A 159 2.95 -27.38 -2.17
N ASP A 160 1.88 -26.67 -1.84
CA ASP A 160 0.50 -27.08 -2.11
C ASP A 160 -0.16 -26.21 -3.18
N GLY A 161 0.46 -25.09 -3.59
CA GLY A 161 -0.04 -24.21 -4.64
C GLY A 161 -1.23 -23.35 -4.22
N GLU A 162 -1.59 -23.35 -2.92
CA GLU A 162 -2.64 -22.50 -2.37
C GLU A 162 -2.33 -21.02 -2.62
N LEU A 163 -3.35 -20.25 -2.96
CA LEU A 163 -3.25 -18.83 -3.23
C LEU A 163 -3.73 -18.04 -2.00
N LEU A 164 -2.97 -17.04 -1.59
CA LEU A 164 -3.38 -16.02 -0.64
C LEU A 164 -3.64 -14.73 -1.41
N GLU A 165 -4.87 -14.26 -1.38
CA GLU A 165 -5.23 -12.93 -1.86
C GLU A 165 -5.43 -12.01 -0.67
N ALA A 166 -4.84 -10.82 -0.71
CA ALA A 166 -5.05 -9.82 0.33
C ALA A 166 -5.41 -8.47 -0.29
N THR A 167 -6.28 -7.76 0.42
CA THR A 167 -6.73 -6.42 0.07
C THR A 167 -6.13 -5.42 1.04
N GLY A 168 -5.72 -4.28 0.52
CA GLY A 168 -5.29 -3.14 1.30
C GLY A 168 -5.99 -1.86 0.85
N TYR A 169 -5.98 -0.87 1.73
CA TYR A 169 -6.47 0.47 1.44
C TYR A 169 -5.46 1.51 1.92
N GLY A 170 -5.16 2.50 1.08
CA GLY A 170 -4.26 3.59 1.42
C GLY A 170 -3.35 4.04 0.30
N MET A 171 -2.20 4.63 0.68
CA MET A 171 -1.22 5.20 -0.25
C MET A 171 -0.18 4.14 -0.63
N ILE A 172 -0.17 3.70 -1.89
CA ILE A 172 0.72 2.64 -2.36
C ILE A 172 2.21 3.00 -2.25
N GLU A 173 2.55 4.29 -2.16
CA GLU A 173 3.89 4.78 -1.90
C GLU A 173 4.44 4.29 -0.54
N ASP A 174 3.56 4.00 0.41
CA ASP A 174 3.91 3.56 1.76
C ASP A 174 4.05 2.03 1.86
N TRP A 175 4.16 1.32 0.72
CA TRP A 175 4.21 -0.14 0.69
C TRP A 175 5.31 -0.77 1.56
N ASN A 176 6.41 -0.05 1.79
CA ASN A 176 7.52 -0.48 2.64
C ASN A 176 7.62 0.28 3.97
N VAL A 177 6.60 1.08 4.30
CA VAL A 177 6.51 1.80 5.57
C VAL A 177 5.71 0.93 6.54
N GLY A 178 6.31 0.63 7.69
CA GLY A 178 5.69 -0.14 8.77
C GLY A 178 5.23 0.75 9.93
N GLY A 179 4.50 0.16 10.89
CA GLY A 179 4.00 0.86 12.06
C GLY A 179 3.03 2.01 11.79
N GLU A 180 2.95 2.95 12.72
CA GLU A 180 1.93 4.03 12.72
C GLU A 180 2.11 5.06 11.60
N GLU A 181 3.30 5.13 10.99
CA GLU A 181 3.61 6.06 9.90
C GLU A 181 3.06 5.61 8.54
N SER A 182 2.64 4.35 8.43
CA SER A 182 2.13 3.81 7.17
C SER A 182 0.69 4.22 6.92
N ARG A 183 0.42 4.75 5.73
CA ARG A 183 -0.95 5.01 5.27
C ARG A 183 -1.56 3.83 4.54
N LEU A 184 -0.82 2.75 4.27
CA LEU A 184 -1.31 1.56 3.57
C LEU A 184 -1.56 0.41 4.56
N GLN A 185 -2.83 0.08 4.76
CA GLN A 185 -3.25 -0.94 5.72
C GLN A 185 -3.95 -2.10 5.02
N VAL A 186 -3.75 -3.32 5.55
CA VAL A 186 -4.45 -4.51 5.07
C VAL A 186 -5.86 -4.54 5.65
N THR A 187 -6.86 -4.64 4.76
CA THR A 187 -8.28 -4.62 5.11
C THR A 187 -8.91 -6.01 5.19
N GLY A 188 -8.29 -7.01 4.56
CA GLY A 188 -8.74 -8.40 4.58
C GLY A 188 -7.89 -9.31 3.71
N TRP A 189 -8.10 -10.61 3.84
CA TRP A 189 -7.43 -11.64 3.03
C TRP A 189 -8.26 -12.92 2.94
N GLU A 190 -7.98 -13.72 1.93
CA GLU A 190 -8.58 -15.02 1.73
C GLU A 190 -7.59 -16.05 1.19
N PHE A 191 -7.86 -17.32 1.49
CA PHE A 191 -7.10 -18.45 0.96
C PHE A 191 -7.96 -19.17 -0.07
N GLN A 192 -7.40 -19.39 -1.26
CA GLN A 192 -8.05 -20.11 -2.34
C GLN A 192 -7.28 -21.40 -2.62
N ALA A 193 -8.00 -22.50 -2.71
CA ALA A 193 -7.43 -23.78 -3.11
C ALA A 193 -6.76 -23.68 -4.49
N PRO A 194 -5.68 -24.42 -4.74
CA PRO A 194 -5.08 -24.48 -6.07
C PRO A 194 -6.12 -24.94 -7.10
N PRO A 195 -6.05 -24.44 -8.35
CA PRO A 195 -6.90 -24.96 -9.42
C PRO A 195 -6.64 -26.47 -9.62
N PRO A 196 -7.68 -27.26 -9.97
CA PRO A 196 -7.52 -28.68 -10.25
C PRO A 196 -6.54 -28.89 -11.41
N LYS A 197 -5.72 -29.94 -11.30
CA LYS A 197 -4.75 -30.35 -12.33
C LYS A 197 -5.41 -31.14 -13.46
#